data_AF-A0A0F9HW12-F1
#
_entry.id   AF-A0A0F9HW12-F1
#
_cell.length_a   1.000
_cell.length_b   1.000
_cell.length_c   1.000
_cell.angle_alpha   90.00
_cell.angle_beta   90.00
_cell.angle_gamma   90.00
#
_symmetry.space_group_name_H-M   'P 1'
#
loop_
_entity.id
_entity.type
_entity.pdbx_description
1 polymer ?
#
loop_
_entity_poly.entity_id
_entity_poly.type
_entity_poly.pdbx_seq_one_letter_code
_entity_poly.pdbx_strand_id
1 'polypeptide(L)'
;RKVDNGFSMDLKLAVASRQASRIAELTGSFKLLVGGKVTEVVVKDVGALVGKTVSNAQLKSAGLTVKIVKPTGGFFGGGDATKSIAFVVEGPAEMLLGVEMVDEAGKVVKTSGGWSRMGGGPKIRTLTVRGAMPAKSGLKIKLLAGGKTATVAISLKDIPLP
;
A
#
# COMPACT_ATOMS: atom_id res chain seq x y z
N ARG A 1 21.37 5.56 21.13
CA ARG A 1 20.06 6.09 20.67
C ARG A 1 19.01 5.04 21.00
N LYS A 2 18.18 5.28 22.03
CA LYS A 2 16.99 4.46 22.30
C LYS A 2 16.01 4.74 21.17
N VAL A 3 15.61 3.71 20.43
CA VAL A 3 14.53 3.84 19.47
C VAL A 3 13.26 3.58 20.28
N ASP A 4 12.53 4.64 20.61
CA ASP A 4 11.19 4.53 21.19
C ASP A 4 10.26 4.00 20.09
N ASN A 5 10.29 2.68 19.87
CA ASN A 5 9.35 1.96 19.03
C ASN A 5 8.00 1.82 19.76
N GLY A 6 7.45 2.95 20.20
CA GLY A 6 6.12 3.01 20.79
C GLY A 6 5.06 2.92 19.70
N PHE A 7 4.17 1.93 19.80
CA PHE A 7 2.92 1.91 19.05
C PHE A 7 1.86 2.66 19.86
N SER A 8 1.27 3.72 19.29
CA SER A 8 0.14 4.44 19.89
C SER A 8 -1.12 4.19 19.08
N MET A 9 -2.23 3.92 19.76
CA MET A 9 -3.53 3.67 19.14
C MET A 9 -4.61 4.47 19.86
N ASP A 10 -5.24 5.39 19.13
CA ASP A 10 -6.39 6.15 19.62
C ASP A 10 -7.69 5.42 19.26
N LEU A 11 -8.42 4.96 20.27
CA LEU A 11 -9.70 4.30 20.11
C LEU A 11 -10.84 5.29 20.36
N LYS A 12 -11.66 5.55 19.32
CA LYS A 12 -12.91 6.30 19.46
C LYS A 12 -14.07 5.33 19.52
N LEU A 13 -14.72 5.27 20.68
CA LEU A 13 -15.85 4.39 20.90
C LEU A 13 -17.14 5.19 20.72
N ALA A 14 -18.01 4.73 19.81
CA ALA A 14 -19.32 5.32 19.59
C ALA A 14 -20.30 4.82 20.65
N VAL A 15 -20.12 5.25 21.90
CA VAL A 15 -21.07 4.93 22.98
C VAL A 15 -22.03 6.11 23.14
N ALA A 16 -23.34 5.85 23.16
CA ALA A 16 -24.31 6.88 23.52
C ALA A 16 -24.03 7.29 24.98
N SER A 17 -23.57 8.53 25.18
CA SER A 17 -22.89 8.98 26.40
C SER A 17 -23.73 9.02 27.68
N ARG A 18 -25.00 8.59 27.65
CA ARG A 18 -25.95 9.03 28.67
C ARG A 18 -26.13 8.06 29.85
N GLN A 19 -25.64 6.81 29.79
CA GLN A 19 -25.82 5.85 30.91
C GLN A 19 -24.69 4.81 31.11
N ALA A 20 -23.69 4.72 30.22
CA ALA A 20 -22.61 3.74 30.38
C ALA A 20 -21.47 4.33 31.23
N SER A 21 -21.23 3.79 32.43
CA SER A 21 -20.14 4.19 33.32
C SER A 21 -18.84 3.39 33.12
N ARG A 22 -18.91 2.24 32.45
CA ARG A 22 -17.77 1.36 32.19
C ARG A 22 -17.91 0.57 30.89
N ILE A 23 -16.78 0.24 30.28
CA ILE A 23 -16.69 -0.82 29.26
C ILE A 23 -16.18 -2.07 29.97
N ALA A 24 -17.04 -3.08 30.09
CA ALA A 24 -16.68 -4.33 30.75
C ALA A 24 -15.51 -5.04 30.04
N GLU A 25 -15.57 -5.13 28.71
CA GLU A 25 -14.51 -5.73 27.90
C GLU A 25 -14.49 -5.13 26.48
N LEU A 26 -13.30 -4.77 26.01
CA LEU A 26 -12.99 -4.41 24.64
C LEU A 26 -11.93 -5.38 24.11
N THR A 27 -12.37 -6.30 23.26
CA THR A 27 -11.49 -7.26 22.59
C THR A 27 -11.31 -6.89 21.12
N GLY A 28 -10.10 -7.11 20.61
CA GLY A 28 -9.80 -6.93 19.20
C GLY A 28 -8.49 -7.60 18.82
N SER A 29 -8.05 -7.36 17.60
CA SER A 29 -6.71 -7.72 17.17
C SER A 29 -6.19 -6.72 16.16
N PHE A 30 -4.88 -6.56 16.11
CA PHE A 30 -4.20 -5.76 15.11
C PHE A 30 -3.11 -6.60 14.45
N LYS A 31 -2.91 -6.35 13.15
CA LYS A 31 -1.86 -6.99 12.37
C LYS A 31 -0.63 -6.10 12.39
N LEU A 32 0.47 -6.62 12.93
CA LEU A 32 1.77 -6.00 12.89
C LEU A 32 2.62 -6.62 11.79
N LEU A 33 3.34 -5.77 11.07
CA LEU A 33 4.43 -6.22 10.22
C LEU A 33 5.68 -6.33 11.11
N VAL A 34 6.21 -7.53 11.25
CA VAL A 34 7.38 -7.82 12.09
C VAL A 34 8.49 -8.47 11.28
N GLY A 35 9.73 -8.16 11.67
CA GLY A 35 10.94 -8.63 11.00
C GLY A 35 11.10 -8.07 9.57
N GLY A 36 11.93 -8.73 8.79
CA GLY A 36 12.24 -8.35 7.41
C GLY A 36 13.14 -7.13 7.28
N LYS A 37 13.46 -6.78 6.03
CA LYS A 37 14.26 -5.61 5.67
C LYS A 37 13.51 -4.76 4.66
N VAL A 38 13.39 -3.46 4.94
CA VAL A 38 12.88 -2.49 3.96
C VAL A 38 13.80 -2.52 2.75
N THR A 39 13.23 -2.89 1.62
CA THR A 39 13.93 -3.09 0.36
C THR A 39 13.24 -2.27 -0.72
N GLU A 40 14.04 -1.63 -1.57
CA GLU A 40 13.55 -0.86 -2.70
C GLU A 40 13.85 -1.62 -4.00
N VAL A 41 12.81 -1.88 -4.79
CA VAL A 41 12.91 -2.48 -6.11
C VAL A 41 12.65 -1.39 -7.15
N VAL A 42 13.60 -1.17 -8.07
CA VAL A 42 13.40 -0.25 -9.19
C VAL A 42 13.11 -1.04 -10.45
N VAL A 43 11.89 -0.90 -10.97
CA VAL A 43 11.45 -1.45 -12.25
C VAL A 43 11.61 -0.34 -13.28
N LYS A 44 12.57 -0.51 -14.19
CA LYS A 44 12.82 0.46 -15.27
C LYS A 44 11.88 0.20 -16.45
N ASP A 45 11.67 1.25 -17.25
CA ASP A 45 10.92 1.20 -18.50
C ASP A 45 9.55 0.50 -18.38
N VAL A 46 8.73 1.01 -17.45
CA VAL A 46 7.44 0.40 -17.12
C VAL A 46 6.46 0.44 -18.30
N GLY A 47 6.64 1.39 -19.23
CA GLY A 47 5.83 1.48 -20.45
C GLY A 47 5.96 0.24 -21.34
N ALA A 48 7.18 -0.30 -21.48
CA ALA A 48 7.43 -1.53 -22.24
C ALA A 48 6.92 -2.80 -21.55
N LEU A 49 6.54 -2.69 -20.27
CA LEU A 49 6.03 -3.79 -19.45
C LEU A 49 4.51 -3.83 -19.36
N VAL A 50 3.78 -2.92 -20.02
CA VAL A 50 2.32 -2.94 -20.02
C VAL A 50 1.77 -4.29 -20.50
N GLY A 51 0.88 -4.88 -19.70
CA GLY A 51 0.31 -6.22 -19.92
C GLY A 51 1.15 -7.36 -19.34
N LYS A 52 2.39 -7.08 -18.90
CA LYS A 52 3.33 -8.09 -18.39
C LYS A 52 3.44 -8.06 -16.86
N THR A 53 3.80 -9.21 -16.32
CA THR A 53 4.18 -9.35 -14.92
C THR A 53 5.64 -8.98 -14.72
N VAL A 54 5.93 -8.17 -13.71
CA VAL A 54 7.28 -7.79 -13.31
C VAL A 54 7.96 -8.99 -12.65
N SER A 55 8.99 -9.52 -13.31
CA SER A 55 9.82 -10.59 -12.73
C SER A 55 10.96 -9.97 -11.91
N ASN A 56 10.87 -10.05 -10.59
CA ASN A 56 11.94 -9.61 -9.69
C ASN A 56 12.03 -10.54 -8.48
N ALA A 57 13.26 -10.94 -8.11
CA ALA A 57 13.49 -11.88 -7.00
C ALA A 57 13.03 -11.34 -5.64
N GLN A 58 13.17 -10.03 -5.40
CA GLN A 58 12.77 -9.40 -4.14
C GLN A 58 11.24 -9.32 -4.02
N LEU A 59 10.53 -9.00 -5.12
CA LEU A 59 9.06 -9.09 -5.15
C LEU A 59 8.58 -10.51 -4.85
N LYS A 60 9.16 -11.51 -5.52
CA LYS A 60 8.85 -12.93 -5.28
C LYS A 60 9.13 -13.37 -3.84
N SER A 61 10.26 -12.93 -3.25
CA SER A 61 10.61 -13.23 -1.87
C SER A 61 9.65 -12.63 -0.84
N ALA A 62 8.98 -11.54 -1.21
CA ALA A 62 7.91 -10.93 -0.41
C ALA A 62 6.52 -11.53 -0.70
N GLY A 63 6.44 -12.57 -1.54
CA GLY A 63 5.18 -13.17 -1.98
C GLY A 63 4.33 -12.23 -2.85
N LEU A 64 4.91 -11.17 -3.40
CA LEU A 64 4.22 -10.16 -4.20
C LEU A 64 4.42 -10.42 -5.69
N THR A 65 3.31 -10.37 -6.43
CA THR A 65 3.29 -10.35 -7.89
C THR A 65 2.77 -9.00 -8.35
N VAL A 66 3.54 -8.31 -9.19
CA VAL A 66 3.16 -7.00 -9.73
C VAL A 66 2.96 -7.12 -11.23
N LYS A 67 1.78 -6.77 -11.72
CA LYS A 67 1.44 -6.75 -13.14
C LYS A 67 1.16 -5.34 -13.59
N ILE A 68 1.85 -4.87 -14.62
CA ILE A 68 1.57 -3.55 -15.21
C ILE A 68 0.37 -3.71 -16.13
N VAL A 69 -0.62 -2.85 -15.98
CA VAL A 69 -1.86 -2.90 -16.77
C VAL A 69 -2.08 -1.57 -17.47
N LYS A 70 -2.82 -1.61 -18.57
CA LYS A 70 -3.19 -0.38 -19.27
C LYS A 70 -4.13 0.44 -18.39
N PRO A 71 -3.90 1.75 -18.19
CA PRO A 71 -4.87 2.62 -17.53
C PRO A 71 -6.18 2.58 -18.32
N THR A 72 -7.27 2.19 -17.66
CA THR A 72 -8.60 2.25 -18.27
C THR A 72 -9.12 3.67 -18.10
N GLY A 73 -9.01 4.50 -19.14
CA GLY A 73 -9.42 5.92 -19.17
C GLY A 73 -10.93 6.16 -19.09
N GLY A 74 -11.64 5.47 -18.20
CA GLY A 74 -13.08 5.58 -18.03
C GLY A 74 -13.53 6.71 -17.11
N PHE A 75 -14.79 7.13 -17.31
CA PHE A 75 -15.52 8.23 -16.65
C PHE A 75 -15.51 8.21 -15.10
N PHE A 76 -15.17 7.06 -14.48
CA PHE A 76 -15.21 6.84 -13.03
C PHE A 76 -13.84 6.59 -12.38
N GLY A 77 -12.75 7.12 -12.94
CA GLY A 77 -11.44 7.12 -12.27
C GLY A 77 -10.26 6.62 -13.11
N GLY A 78 -10.35 6.73 -14.43
CA GLY A 78 -9.27 6.42 -15.35
C GLY A 78 -8.34 7.59 -15.58
N GLY A 79 -7.07 7.47 -15.19
CA GLY A 79 -6.03 8.40 -15.62
C GLY A 79 -5.81 8.34 -17.14
N ASP A 80 -5.44 9.46 -17.74
CA ASP A 80 -5.05 9.56 -19.14
C ASP A 80 -3.95 8.53 -19.44
N ALA A 81 -4.18 7.64 -20.42
CA ALA A 81 -3.24 6.56 -20.74
C ALA A 81 -1.84 7.08 -21.15
N THR A 82 -1.73 8.34 -21.55
CA THR A 82 -0.47 9.00 -21.88
C THR A 82 0.24 9.60 -20.66
N LYS A 83 -0.44 9.71 -19.51
CA LYS A 83 0.05 10.35 -18.27
C LYS A 83 -0.04 9.46 -17.04
N SER A 84 -0.46 8.21 -17.21
CA SER A 84 -0.72 7.32 -16.11
C SER A 84 -0.09 5.96 -16.30
N ILE A 85 0.36 5.36 -15.19
CA ILE A 85 0.68 3.94 -15.08
C ILE A 85 -0.32 3.31 -14.13
N ALA A 86 -0.91 2.20 -14.55
CA ALA A 86 -1.72 1.36 -13.69
C ALA A 86 -1.00 0.04 -13.45
N PHE A 87 -1.09 -0.48 -12.23
CA PHE A 87 -0.56 -1.79 -11.89
C PHE A 87 -1.45 -2.50 -10.89
N VAL A 88 -1.42 -3.82 -10.96
CA VAL A 88 -2.09 -4.74 -10.05
C VAL A 88 -1.03 -5.37 -9.16
N VAL A 89 -1.34 -5.47 -7.86
CA VAL A 89 -0.51 -6.17 -6.90
C VAL A 89 -1.32 -7.34 -6.35
N GLU A 90 -0.78 -8.54 -6.50
CA GLU A 90 -1.32 -9.79 -5.97
C GLU A 90 -0.39 -10.31 -4.88
N GLY A 91 -0.96 -10.94 -3.84
CA GLY A 91 -0.22 -11.42 -2.67
C GLY A 91 -0.52 -10.62 -1.40
N PRO A 92 0.36 -10.69 -0.38
CA PRO A 92 0.18 -10.01 0.91
C PRO A 92 0.43 -8.51 0.75
N ALA A 93 -0.59 -7.76 0.32
CA ALA A 93 -0.49 -6.35 0.00
C ALA A 93 0.04 -5.48 1.17
N GLU A 94 -0.08 -5.94 2.41
CA GLU A 94 0.53 -5.31 3.58
C GLU A 94 2.07 -5.25 3.51
N MET A 95 2.71 -6.14 2.75
CA MET A 95 4.17 -6.11 2.55
C MET A 95 4.60 -4.97 1.61
N LEU A 96 3.66 -4.34 0.89
CA LEU A 96 3.90 -3.19 0.04
C LEU A 96 3.81 -1.90 0.86
N LEU A 97 4.96 -1.29 1.13
CA LEU A 97 5.05 -0.07 1.93
C LEU A 97 4.80 1.19 1.11
N GLY A 98 5.11 1.16 -0.19
CA GLY A 98 4.87 2.28 -1.08
C GLY A 98 5.28 2.02 -2.52
N VAL A 99 4.72 2.80 -3.44
CA VAL A 99 5.13 2.81 -4.84
C VAL A 99 5.23 4.25 -5.29
N GLU A 100 6.37 4.59 -5.85
CA GLU A 100 6.68 5.91 -6.39
C GLU A 100 7.06 5.76 -7.86
N MET A 101 6.70 6.74 -8.68
CA MET A 101 7.21 6.82 -10.05
C MET A 101 8.59 7.49 -10.02
N VAL A 102 9.51 6.99 -10.82
CA VAL A 102 10.84 7.59 -11.01
C VAL A 102 11.11 7.88 -12.47
N ASP A 103 11.97 8.84 -12.76
CA ASP A 103 12.49 9.09 -14.11
C ASP A 103 13.71 8.22 -14.43
N GLU A 104 14.33 8.44 -15.60
CA GLU A 104 15.52 7.71 -16.05
C GLU A 104 16.71 7.87 -15.11
N ALA A 105 16.82 9.02 -14.44
CA ALA A 105 17.85 9.31 -13.45
C ALA A 105 17.53 8.70 -12.07
N GLY A 106 16.38 8.04 -11.91
CA GLY A 106 15.91 7.48 -10.64
C GLY A 106 15.34 8.52 -9.68
N LYS A 107 15.11 9.75 -10.13
CA LYS A 107 14.51 10.81 -9.32
C LYS A 107 13.00 10.61 -9.24
N VAL A 108 12.45 10.79 -8.04
CA VAL A 108 11.01 10.65 -7.81
C VAL A 108 10.24 11.71 -8.59
N VAL A 109 9.26 11.25 -9.37
CA VAL A 109 8.32 12.08 -10.11
C VAL A 109 7.06 12.23 -9.27
N LYS A 110 6.61 13.47 -9.06
CA LYS A 110 5.37 13.73 -8.32
C LYS A 110 4.16 13.18 -9.09
N THR A 111 3.44 12.26 -8.46
CA THR A 111 2.22 11.66 -9.00
C THR A 111 1.05 11.87 -8.05
N SER A 112 -0.14 12.08 -8.60
CA SER A 112 -1.38 11.80 -7.88
C SER A 112 -1.76 10.34 -8.13
N GLY A 113 -2.51 9.72 -7.22
CA GLY A 113 -2.88 8.33 -7.43
C GLY A 113 -3.87 7.80 -6.42
N GLY A 114 -4.66 6.85 -6.88
CA GLY A 114 -5.74 6.23 -6.11
C GLY A 114 -5.69 4.72 -6.24
N TRP A 115 -6.22 4.05 -5.22
CA TRP A 115 -6.59 2.64 -5.34
C TRP A 115 -8.01 2.58 -5.88
N SER A 116 -8.23 1.76 -6.90
CA SER A 116 -9.56 1.46 -7.42
C SER A 116 -9.76 -0.05 -7.49
N ARG A 117 -11.03 -0.46 -7.53
CA ARG A 117 -11.42 -1.85 -7.71
C ARG A 117 -12.56 -1.88 -8.72
N MET A 118 -12.32 -2.45 -9.89
CA MET A 118 -13.34 -2.54 -10.94
C MET A 118 -14.14 -3.83 -10.76
N GLY A 119 -15.46 -3.73 -10.54
CA GLY A 119 -16.37 -4.88 -10.55
C GLY A 119 -16.00 -6.04 -9.61
N GLY A 120 -15.46 -5.76 -8.42
CA GLY A 120 -14.99 -6.79 -7.48
C GLY A 120 -13.66 -7.46 -7.85
N GLY A 121 -13.05 -7.08 -8.98
CA GLY A 121 -11.75 -7.56 -9.44
C GLY A 121 -10.56 -7.17 -8.56
N PRO A 122 -9.32 -7.42 -9.00
CA PRO A 122 -8.14 -7.09 -8.21
C PRO A 122 -8.02 -5.57 -7.97
N LYS A 123 -7.39 -5.18 -6.86
CA LYS A 123 -7.11 -3.77 -6.57
C LYS A 123 -6.09 -3.24 -7.58
N ILE A 124 -6.45 -2.19 -8.28
CA ILE A 124 -5.60 -1.49 -9.25
C ILE A 124 -5.09 -0.22 -8.58
N ARG A 125 -3.78 0.01 -8.63
CA ARG A 125 -3.19 1.29 -8.27
C ARG A 125 -2.87 2.04 -9.55
N THR A 126 -3.39 3.25 -9.67
CA THR A 126 -3.07 4.16 -10.77
C THR A 126 -2.24 5.32 -10.23
N LEU A 127 -1.10 5.59 -10.86
CA LEU A 127 -0.26 6.76 -10.64
C LEU A 127 -0.32 7.64 -11.88
N THR A 128 -0.70 8.90 -11.70
CA THR A 128 -0.88 9.90 -12.76
C THR A 128 0.06 11.06 -12.52
N VAL A 129 0.80 11.46 -13.55
CA VAL A 129 1.63 12.67 -13.52
C VAL A 129 0.80 13.89 -13.94
N ARG A 130 1.12 15.06 -13.38
CA ARG A 130 0.45 16.32 -13.75
C ARG A 130 0.85 16.82 -15.15
N GLY A 131 2.07 16.50 -15.59
CA GLY A 131 2.66 16.94 -16.85
C GLY A 131 2.75 15.82 -17.90
N ALA A 132 3.72 15.95 -18.80
CA ALA A 132 4.08 14.87 -19.71
C ALA A 132 4.72 13.72 -18.94
N MET A 133 4.39 12.49 -19.35
CA MET A 133 5.04 11.30 -18.82
C MET A 133 6.52 11.27 -19.27
N PRO A 134 7.48 11.00 -18.38
CA PRO A 134 8.86 10.79 -18.79
C PRO A 134 8.95 9.64 -19.80
N ALA A 135 9.72 9.84 -20.87
CA ALA A 135 9.87 8.85 -21.94
C ALA A 135 10.34 7.48 -21.41
N LYS A 136 11.22 7.50 -20.40
CA LYS A 136 11.70 6.30 -19.69
C LYS A 136 11.36 6.40 -18.21
N SER A 137 10.09 6.19 -17.91
CA SER A 137 9.62 6.12 -16.53
C SER A 137 9.95 4.76 -15.90
N GLY A 138 10.16 4.79 -14.57
CA GLY A 138 10.35 3.63 -13.72
C GLY A 138 9.32 3.61 -12.57
N LEU A 139 9.16 2.45 -11.92
CA LEU A 139 8.49 2.33 -10.64
C LEU A 139 9.52 1.97 -9.57
N LYS A 140 9.60 2.76 -8.50
CA LYS A 140 10.29 2.41 -7.27
C LYS A 140 9.27 1.82 -6.30
N ILE A 141 9.41 0.54 -6.01
CA ILE A 141 8.52 -0.22 -5.13
C ILE A 141 9.25 -0.43 -3.80
N LYS A 142 8.72 0.12 -2.71
CA LYS A 142 9.21 -0.12 -1.35
C LYS A 142 8.41 -1.24 -0.72
N LEU A 143 9.11 -2.27 -0.25
CA LEU A 143 8.50 -3.45 0.34
C LEU A 143 9.28 -3.94 1.56
N LEU A 144 8.63 -4.76 2.38
CA LEU A 144 9.24 -5.43 3.51
C LEU A 144 9.66 -6.86 3.12
N ALA A 145 10.90 -7.03 2.66
CA ALA A 145 11.40 -8.33 2.20
C ALA A 145 11.64 -9.26 3.39
N GLY A 146 11.10 -10.48 3.34
CA GLY A 146 11.18 -11.45 4.44
C GLY A 146 10.39 -11.04 5.69
N GLY A 147 9.54 -10.01 5.60
CA GLY A 147 8.62 -9.62 6.66
C GLY A 147 7.50 -10.65 6.84
N LYS A 148 6.92 -10.68 8.04
CA LYS A 148 5.75 -11.50 8.35
C LYS A 148 4.68 -10.65 9.04
N THR A 149 3.44 -11.05 8.86
CA THR A 149 2.30 -10.47 9.59
C THR A 149 2.13 -11.25 10.89
N ALA A 150 2.24 -10.57 12.03
CA ALA A 150 1.88 -11.10 13.34
C ALA A 150 0.56 -10.49 13.80
N THR A 151 -0.41 -11.32 14.16
CA THR A 151 -1.66 -10.86 14.76
C THR A 151 -1.47 -10.76 16.26
N VAL A 152 -1.65 -9.56 16.80
CA VAL A 152 -1.60 -9.31 18.26
C VAL A 152 -3.02 -9.08 18.74
N ALA A 153 -3.45 -9.89 19.70
CA ALA A 153 -4.75 -9.73 20.35
C ALA A 153 -4.69 -8.58 21.36
N ILE A 154 -5.80 -7.84 21.47
CA ILE A 154 -6.03 -6.86 22.52
C ILE A 154 -7.25 -7.33 23.31
N SER A 155 -7.14 -7.32 24.63
CA SER A 155 -8.27 -7.41 25.55
C SER A 155 -8.04 -6.34 26.61
N LEU A 156 -8.92 -5.35 26.65
CA LEU A 156 -8.97 -4.33 27.69
C LEU A 156 -10.23 -4.58 28.49
N LYS A 157 -10.10 -4.68 29.81
CA LYS A 157 -11.22 -4.93 30.73
C LYS A 157 -11.42 -3.74 31.63
N ASP A 158 -12.67 -3.55 32.04
CA ASP A 158 -13.07 -2.57 33.04
C ASP A 158 -12.55 -1.14 32.75
N ILE A 159 -12.70 -0.68 31.49
CA ILE A 159 -12.29 0.68 31.12
C ILE A 159 -13.33 1.67 31.67
N PRO A 160 -12.95 2.60 32.57
CA PRO A 160 -13.86 3.62 33.06
C PRO A 160 -14.22 4.59 31.92
N LEU A 161 -15.50 4.96 31.83
CA LEU A 161 -15.96 6.00 30.92
C LEU A 161 -16.06 7.34 31.68
N PRO A 162 -15.66 8.46 31.05
CA PRO A 162 -15.78 9.78 31.65
C PRO A 162 -17.24 10.25 31.79
#